data_AF-A0A3S4VBE3-F1
#
_entry.id   AF-A0A3S4VBE3-F1
#
_cell.length_a   1.000
_cell.length_b   1.000
_cell.length_c   1.000
_cell.angle_alpha   90.00
_cell.angle_beta   90.00
_cell.angle_gamma   90.00
#
_symmetry.space_group_name_H-M   'P 1'
#
loop_
_entity.id
_entity.type
_entity.pdbx_description
1 polymer ?
#
loop_
_entity_poly.entity_id
_entity_poly.type
_entity_poly.pdbx_seq_one_letter_code
_entity_poly.pdbx_strand_id
1 'polypeptide(L)'
;MGEQLKKSEASATGVLDGLANRWLAWLRRTGSLEMVVEIEALGERIACANRVLRKVGLLRRIDWVEGGVPDELVHDAVALRGSTTRADGAAWTWAFLSISTRDGELTTDFDYERRPDLVPPCTRDDCAAELRRFPRDPSRLPGWMAGLHTDDARDAVPPTGSEGDGDAGSRRLVGRPALQLR
;
A
#
# COMPACT_ATOMS: atom_id res chain seq x y z
N MET A 1 32.70 -2.49 3.65
CA MET A 1 31.30 -2.52 3.15
C MET A 1 30.66 -3.91 3.12
N GLY A 2 31.37 -5.01 2.88
CA GLY A 2 30.74 -6.34 2.70
C GLY A 2 30.13 -7.01 3.94
N GLU A 3 30.60 -6.69 5.16
CA GLU A 3 30.05 -7.30 6.39
C GLU A 3 28.70 -6.70 6.81
N GLN A 4 28.46 -5.42 6.52
CA GLN A 4 27.24 -4.73 6.92
C GLN A 4 26.03 -5.16 6.06
N LEU A 5 26.23 -5.35 4.76
CA LEU A 5 25.22 -5.89 3.84
C LEU A 5 24.83 -7.34 4.18
N LYS A 6 25.82 -8.19 4.50
CA LYS A 6 25.57 -9.58 4.93
C LYS A 6 24.80 -9.63 6.25
N LYS A 7 25.07 -8.69 7.16
CA LYS A 7 24.36 -8.59 8.45
C LYS A 7 22.90 -8.14 8.27
N SER A 8 22.61 -7.21 7.35
CA SER A 8 21.23 -6.81 7.05
C SER A 8 20.44 -7.92 6.36
N GLU A 9 21.07 -8.67 5.45
CA GLU A 9 20.42 -9.79 4.76
C GLU A 9 20.09 -10.94 5.71
N ALA A 10 21.06 -11.35 6.54
CA ALA A 10 20.83 -12.37 7.58
C ALA A 10 19.77 -11.93 8.61
N SER A 11 19.69 -10.62 8.91
CA SER A 11 18.64 -10.09 9.77
C SER A 11 17.27 -10.13 9.10
N ALA A 12 17.16 -9.81 7.82
CA ALA A 12 15.91 -9.89 7.07
C ALA A 12 15.40 -11.33 6.98
N THR A 13 16.29 -12.29 6.69
CA THR A 13 15.95 -13.73 6.70
C THR A 13 15.43 -14.17 8.06
N GLY A 14 16.11 -13.82 9.16
CA GLY A 14 15.64 -14.19 10.50
C GLY A 14 14.27 -13.58 10.87
N VAL A 15 13.95 -12.37 10.39
CA VAL A 15 12.63 -11.76 10.58
C VAL A 15 11.55 -12.51 9.79
N LEU A 16 11.84 -12.90 8.55
CA LEU A 16 10.94 -13.68 7.71
C LEU A 16 10.68 -15.07 8.31
N ASP A 17 11.73 -15.76 8.78
CA ASP A 17 11.60 -17.04 9.48
C ASP A 17 10.75 -16.92 10.75
N GLY A 18 10.96 -15.84 11.50
CA GLY A 18 10.15 -15.52 12.68
C GLY A 18 8.67 -15.34 12.35
N LEU A 19 8.37 -14.63 11.26
CA LEU A 19 7.00 -14.44 10.78
C LEU A 19 6.38 -15.77 10.33
N ALA A 20 7.10 -16.53 9.50
CA ALA A 20 6.68 -17.83 8.99
C ALA A 20 6.28 -18.78 10.14
N ASN A 21 7.12 -18.86 11.17
CA ASN A 21 6.86 -19.68 12.35
C ASN A 21 5.58 -19.26 13.10
N ARG A 22 5.35 -17.95 13.28
CA ARG A 22 4.15 -17.45 13.96
C ARG A 22 2.88 -17.73 13.15
N TRP A 23 2.91 -17.47 11.85
CA TRP A 23 1.79 -17.73 10.96
C TRP A 23 1.45 -19.23 10.88
N LEU A 24 2.47 -20.09 10.74
CA LEU A 24 2.29 -21.54 10.69
C LEU A 24 1.75 -22.09 12.03
N ALA A 25 2.23 -21.57 13.16
CA ALA A 25 1.70 -21.92 14.47
C ALA A 25 0.22 -21.53 14.60
N TRP A 26 -0.18 -20.36 14.09
CA TRP A 26 -1.57 -19.94 14.08
C TRP A 26 -2.45 -20.79 13.16
N LEU A 27 -2.01 -21.10 11.95
CA LEU A 27 -2.76 -21.97 11.02
C LEU A 27 -3.04 -23.34 11.67
N ARG A 28 -2.00 -23.96 12.25
CA ARG A 28 -2.12 -25.26 12.94
C ARG A 28 -3.07 -25.19 14.14
N ARG A 29 -2.95 -24.14 14.96
CA ARG A 29 -3.81 -23.95 16.15
C ARG A 29 -5.28 -23.76 15.79
N THR A 30 -5.57 -23.10 14.67
CA THR A 30 -6.95 -22.80 14.24
C THR A 30 -7.53 -23.86 13.29
N GLY A 31 -6.73 -24.84 12.85
CA GLY A 31 -7.13 -25.80 11.82
C GLY A 31 -7.31 -25.16 10.44
N SER A 32 -6.70 -23.99 10.23
CA SER A 32 -6.63 -23.31 8.93
C SER A 32 -5.52 -23.91 8.08
N LEU A 33 -5.66 -23.83 6.77
CA LEU A 33 -4.83 -24.56 5.80
C LEU A 33 -3.78 -23.67 5.16
N GLU A 34 -4.17 -22.45 4.80
CA GLU A 34 -3.35 -21.48 4.08
C GLU A 34 -3.80 -20.06 4.45
N MET A 35 -2.89 -19.11 4.45
CA MET A 35 -3.24 -17.69 4.50
C MET A 35 -2.48 -16.91 3.44
N VAL A 36 -3.12 -15.83 2.96
CA VAL A 36 -2.54 -14.87 2.03
C VAL A 36 -2.75 -13.47 2.61
N VAL A 37 -1.71 -12.64 2.56
CA VAL A 37 -1.77 -11.22 2.89
C VAL A 37 -1.13 -10.43 1.75
N GLU A 38 -1.88 -9.49 1.20
CA GLU A 38 -1.42 -8.51 0.22
C GLU A 38 -1.45 -7.13 0.87
N ILE A 39 -0.37 -6.37 0.68
CA ILE A 39 -0.15 -5.09 1.33
C ILE A 39 0.18 -4.06 0.28
N GLU A 40 -0.56 -2.95 0.27
CA GLU A 40 -0.24 -1.72 -0.44
C GLU A 40 0.22 -0.69 0.59
N ALA A 41 1.35 -0.03 0.38
CA ALA A 41 1.92 0.89 1.36
C ALA A 41 2.62 2.10 0.73
N LEU A 42 2.36 3.28 1.31
CA LEU A 42 3.07 4.52 0.99
C LEU A 42 3.13 5.42 2.24
N GLY A 43 4.34 5.66 2.75
CA GLY A 43 4.55 6.38 4.00
C GLY A 43 3.84 5.68 5.16
N GLU A 44 2.87 6.37 5.75
CA GLU A 44 2.03 5.87 6.84
C GLU A 44 0.75 5.20 6.35
N ARG A 45 0.42 5.36 5.06
CA ARG A 45 -0.79 4.80 4.48
C ARG A 45 -0.56 3.35 4.12
N ILE A 46 -1.38 2.49 4.68
CA ILE A 46 -1.33 1.04 4.49
C ILE A 46 -2.75 0.56 4.18
N ALA A 47 -2.88 -0.23 3.13
CA ALA A 47 -4.07 -1.03 2.86
C ALA A 47 -3.66 -2.50 2.80
N CYS A 48 -4.46 -3.36 3.43
CA CYS A 48 -4.19 -4.79 3.45
C CYS A 48 -5.45 -5.55 2.99
N ALA A 49 -5.27 -6.41 1.99
CA ALA A 49 -6.22 -7.48 1.71
C ALA A 49 -5.65 -8.76 2.31
N ASN A 50 -6.49 -9.52 3.00
CA ASN A 50 -6.05 -10.80 3.57
C ASN A 50 -7.18 -11.82 3.50
N ARG A 51 -6.78 -13.08 3.38
CA ARG A 51 -7.71 -14.20 3.39
C ARG A 51 -7.06 -15.44 3.97
N VAL A 52 -7.91 -16.29 4.54
CA VAL A 52 -7.49 -17.58 5.10
C VAL A 52 -8.33 -18.71 4.52
N LEU A 53 -7.67 -19.77 4.08
CA LEU A 53 -8.30 -21.00 3.65
C LEU A 53 -8.57 -21.86 4.88
N ARG A 54 -9.83 -22.17 5.17
CA ARG A 54 -10.18 -23.01 6.32
C ARG A 54 -11.43 -23.83 6.08
N LYS A 55 -11.70 -24.79 6.97
CA LYS A 55 -12.95 -25.54 6.98
C LYS A 55 -14.05 -24.67 7.63
N VAL A 56 -15.11 -24.40 6.90
CA VAL A 56 -16.22 -23.53 7.31
C VAL A 56 -17.53 -24.33 7.40
N GLY A 57 -18.36 -23.96 8.38
CA GLY A 57 -19.69 -24.52 8.61
C GLY A 57 -19.68 -25.96 9.15
N LEU A 58 -20.89 -26.47 9.45
CA LEU A 58 -21.07 -27.81 10.02
C LEU A 58 -20.57 -28.93 9.10
N LEU A 59 -20.65 -28.71 7.78
CA LEU A 59 -20.17 -29.65 6.76
C LEU A 59 -18.66 -29.58 6.51
N ARG A 60 -17.93 -28.69 7.21
CA ARG A 60 -16.47 -28.53 7.11
C ARG A 60 -15.98 -28.35 5.66
N ARG A 61 -16.71 -27.59 4.86
CA ARG A 61 -16.30 -27.25 3.48
C ARG A 61 -15.07 -26.37 3.52
N ILE A 62 -14.12 -26.61 2.63
CA ILE A 62 -12.93 -25.77 2.51
C ILE A 62 -13.32 -24.52 1.72
N ASP A 63 -13.06 -23.35 2.29
CA ASP A 63 -13.38 -22.07 1.67
C ASP A 63 -12.36 -20.99 2.05
N TRP A 64 -12.23 -19.99 1.18
CA TRP A 64 -11.46 -18.77 1.44
C TRP A 64 -12.33 -17.79 2.20
N VAL A 65 -11.84 -17.33 3.34
CA VAL A 65 -12.50 -16.31 4.16
C VAL A 65 -11.70 -15.02 4.07
N GLU A 66 -12.25 -14.04 3.35
CA GLU A 66 -11.72 -12.67 3.28
C GLU A 66 -11.77 -12.01 4.67
N GLY A 67 -10.72 -11.27 5.02
CA GLY A 67 -10.56 -10.64 6.33
C GLY A 67 -10.43 -11.64 7.49
N GLY A 68 -10.12 -12.91 7.21
CA GLY A 68 -10.06 -13.96 8.23
C GLY A 68 -8.72 -14.08 8.96
N VAL A 69 -7.69 -13.32 8.55
CA VAL A 69 -6.39 -13.27 9.24
C VAL A 69 -6.46 -12.26 10.39
N PRO A 70 -6.02 -12.60 11.62
CA PRO A 70 -6.02 -11.67 12.74
C PRO A 70 -5.14 -10.44 12.49
N ASP A 71 -5.59 -9.29 12.99
CA ASP A 71 -4.89 -8.00 12.84
C ASP A 71 -3.45 -8.05 13.35
N GLU A 72 -3.17 -8.79 14.44
CA GLU A 72 -1.81 -8.97 14.96
C GLU A 72 -0.85 -9.61 13.94
N LEU A 73 -1.34 -10.56 13.14
CA LEU A 73 -0.54 -11.25 12.13
C LEU A 73 -0.36 -10.40 10.88
N VAL A 74 -1.38 -9.60 10.52
CA VAL A 74 -1.29 -8.62 9.43
C VAL A 74 -0.30 -7.52 9.81
N HIS A 75 -0.34 -7.03 11.05
CA HIS A 75 0.58 -6.02 11.57
C HIS A 75 2.03 -6.50 11.53
N ASP A 76 2.28 -7.76 11.91
CA ASP A 76 3.60 -8.37 11.81
C ASP A 76 4.13 -8.41 10.36
N ALA A 77 3.27 -8.68 9.37
CA ALA A 77 3.68 -8.63 7.96
C ALA A 77 3.94 -7.20 7.47
N VAL A 78 3.14 -6.22 7.89
CA VAL A 78 3.39 -4.80 7.61
C VAL A 78 4.75 -4.36 8.18
N ALA A 79 5.12 -4.86 9.37
CA ALA A 79 6.39 -4.54 10.00
C ALA A 79 7.62 -5.00 9.18
N LEU A 80 7.45 -5.96 8.26
CA LEU A 80 8.52 -6.35 7.33
C LEU A 80 9.02 -5.18 6.49
N ARG A 81 8.18 -4.18 6.22
CA ARG A 81 8.53 -3.02 5.40
C ARG A 81 9.83 -2.35 5.83
N GLY A 82 10.04 -2.22 7.14
CA GLY A 82 11.29 -1.68 7.69
C GLY A 82 12.46 -2.67 7.60
N SER A 83 12.21 -3.94 7.92
CA SER A 83 13.24 -4.98 7.96
C SER A 83 13.74 -5.42 6.58
N THR A 84 12.93 -5.26 5.55
CA THR A 84 13.24 -5.60 4.14
C THR A 84 13.48 -4.35 3.31
N THR A 85 13.77 -3.21 3.92
CA THR A 85 14.20 -2.02 3.19
C THR A 85 15.52 -2.32 2.49
N ARG A 86 15.61 -1.96 1.20
CA ARG A 86 16.80 -2.19 0.38
C ARG A 86 17.98 -1.34 0.86
N ALA A 87 19.18 -1.71 0.42
CA ALA A 87 20.40 -0.98 0.76
C ALA A 87 20.42 0.49 0.27
N ASP A 88 19.62 0.83 -0.74
CA ASP A 88 19.41 2.20 -1.21
C ASP A 88 18.28 2.95 -0.47
N GLY A 89 17.78 2.37 0.62
CA GLY A 89 16.77 2.95 1.51
C GLY A 89 15.33 2.81 1.01
N ALA A 90 15.12 2.17 -0.14
CA ALA A 90 13.78 1.93 -0.67
C ALA A 90 13.04 0.84 0.12
N ALA A 91 11.88 1.19 0.68
CA ALA A 91 10.89 0.24 1.13
C ALA A 91 9.98 -0.18 -0.03
N TRP A 92 9.45 -1.40 0.02
CA TRP A 92 8.46 -1.82 -0.95
C TRP A 92 7.17 -1.01 -0.81
N THR A 93 6.45 -0.85 -1.92
CA THR A 93 5.14 -0.22 -2.00
C THR A 93 4.03 -1.25 -2.15
N TRP A 94 4.37 -2.46 -2.59
CA TRP A 94 3.49 -3.61 -2.55
C TRP A 94 4.21 -4.86 -2.05
N ALA A 95 3.49 -5.69 -1.30
CA ALA A 95 3.96 -6.99 -0.86
C ALA A 95 2.87 -8.05 -0.99
N PHE A 96 3.26 -9.26 -1.38
CA PHE A 96 2.46 -10.47 -1.31
C PHE A 96 3.14 -11.47 -0.39
N LEU A 97 2.37 -12.06 0.51
CA LEU A 97 2.83 -13.09 1.43
C LEU A 97 1.83 -14.24 1.46
N SER A 98 2.32 -15.47 1.32
CA SER A 98 1.51 -16.67 1.47
C SER A 98 2.25 -17.75 2.25
N ILE A 99 1.53 -18.47 3.10
CA ILE A 99 2.04 -19.67 3.76
C ILE A 99 0.95 -20.72 3.87
N SER A 100 1.33 -21.97 3.63
CA SER A 100 0.45 -23.13 3.77
C SER A 100 0.98 -24.07 4.85
N THR A 101 0.07 -24.77 5.53
CA THR A 101 0.43 -25.85 6.46
C THR A 101 1.05 -27.07 5.78
N ARG A 102 0.88 -27.18 4.44
CA ARG A 102 1.38 -28.27 3.62
C ARG A 102 2.86 -28.09 3.31
N ASP A 103 3.22 -26.91 2.83
CA ASP A 103 4.58 -26.59 2.38
C ASP A 103 5.41 -26.08 3.56
N GLY A 104 4.79 -25.35 4.49
CA GLY A 104 5.44 -24.82 5.68
C GLY A 104 6.42 -23.69 5.42
N GLU A 105 6.63 -23.32 4.15
CA GLU A 105 7.51 -22.23 3.72
C GLU A 105 6.71 -20.97 3.42
N LEU A 106 7.23 -19.82 3.85
CA LEU A 106 6.67 -18.51 3.55
C LEU A 106 7.11 -18.10 2.15
N THR A 107 6.15 -17.93 1.24
CA THR A 107 6.37 -17.31 -0.06
C THR A 107 6.18 -15.80 0.08
N THR A 108 7.14 -15.02 -0.38
CA THR A 108 7.08 -13.55 -0.37
C THR A 108 7.45 -12.97 -1.72
N ASP A 109 6.73 -11.92 -2.13
CA ASP A 109 7.09 -11.05 -3.25
C ASP A 109 6.99 -9.58 -2.81
N PHE A 110 7.96 -8.77 -3.22
CA PHE A 110 8.08 -7.36 -2.82
C PHE A 110 8.34 -6.50 -4.05
N ASP A 111 7.43 -5.58 -4.33
CA ASP A 111 7.58 -4.60 -5.40
C ASP A 111 7.90 -3.21 -4.80
N TYR A 112 9.01 -2.63 -5.25
CA TYR A 112 9.53 -1.34 -4.78
C TYR A 112 9.18 -0.18 -5.71
N GLU A 113 8.74 -0.50 -6.94
CA GLU A 113 8.56 0.43 -8.05
C GLU A 113 7.10 0.58 -8.45
N ARG A 114 6.24 -0.39 -8.15
CA ARG A 114 4.80 -0.33 -8.42
C ARG A 114 4.14 0.80 -7.65
N ARG A 115 3.31 1.59 -8.35
CA ARG A 115 2.44 2.58 -7.69
C ARG A 115 1.40 1.83 -6.85
N PRO A 116 1.28 2.11 -5.55
CA PRO A 116 0.33 1.40 -4.73
C PRO A 116 -1.11 1.84 -5.02
N ASP A 117 -2.02 0.87 -5.02
CA ASP A 117 -3.44 1.10 -5.28
C ASP A 117 -4.19 1.44 -3.98
N LEU A 118 -3.95 2.65 -3.50
CA LEU A 118 -4.54 3.17 -2.27
C LEU A 118 -5.82 3.95 -2.59
N VAL A 119 -6.80 3.87 -1.67
CA VAL A 119 -8.02 4.69 -1.68
C VAL A 119 -8.05 5.56 -0.43
N PRO A 120 -8.10 6.91 -0.55
CA PRO A 120 -7.98 7.72 -1.78
C PRO A 120 -6.64 7.55 -2.53
N PRO A 121 -6.55 7.91 -3.83
CA PRO A 121 -5.30 7.79 -4.58
C PRO A 121 -4.10 8.47 -3.92
N CYS A 122 -2.90 7.95 -4.19
CA CYS A 122 -1.65 8.50 -3.65
C CYS A 122 -1.45 9.97 -4.03
N THR A 123 -1.07 10.78 -3.04
CA THR A 123 -0.81 12.23 -3.16
C THR A 123 0.69 12.55 -3.07
N ARG A 124 1.05 13.79 -3.39
CA ARG A 124 2.41 14.31 -3.20
C ARG A 124 2.86 14.27 -1.73
N ASP A 125 1.94 14.56 -0.81
CA ASP A 125 2.23 14.53 0.64
C ASP A 125 2.51 13.11 1.13
N ASP A 126 1.82 12.10 0.57
CA ASP A 126 2.10 10.69 0.84
C ASP A 126 3.51 10.31 0.38
N CYS A 127 3.93 10.78 -0.80
CA CYS A 127 5.30 10.59 -1.29
C CYS A 127 6.34 11.29 -0.42
N ALA A 128 6.04 12.51 0.05
CA ALA A 128 6.93 13.23 0.96
C ALA A 128 7.05 12.50 2.31
N ALA A 129 5.96 11.95 2.84
CA ALA A 129 5.95 11.15 4.06
C ALA A 129 6.74 9.83 3.88
N GLU A 130 6.57 9.16 2.75
CA GLU A 130 7.35 7.99 2.35
C GLU A 130 8.85 8.29 2.37
N LEU A 131 9.29 9.35 1.69
CA LEU A 131 10.71 9.69 1.58
C LEU A 131 11.31 10.19 2.89
N ARG A 132 10.50 10.75 3.80
CA ARG A 132 10.96 11.05 5.17
C ARG A 132 11.26 9.78 5.98
N ARG A 133 10.45 8.72 5.79
CA ARG A 133 10.56 7.48 6.56
C ARG A 133 11.52 6.47 5.94
N PHE A 134 11.54 6.41 4.62
CA PHE A 134 12.35 5.52 3.79
C PHE A 134 13.09 6.37 2.74
N PRO A 135 14.19 7.04 3.14
CA PRO A 135 14.93 7.93 2.24
C PRO A 135 15.47 7.16 1.04
N ARG A 136 15.08 7.57 -0.17
CA ARG A 136 15.57 7.02 -1.44
C ARG A 136 16.51 7.99 -2.13
N ASP A 137 17.42 7.46 -2.95
CA ASP A 137 18.19 8.27 -3.89
C ASP A 137 17.23 8.94 -4.90
N PRO A 138 17.25 10.29 -5.05
CA PRO A 138 16.41 11.01 -6.00
C PRO A 138 16.52 10.50 -7.45
N SER A 139 17.68 9.95 -7.83
CA SER A 139 17.92 9.39 -9.18
C SER A 139 17.26 8.02 -9.39
N ARG A 140 16.77 7.38 -8.32
CA ARG A 140 16.12 6.07 -8.32
C ARG A 140 14.65 6.14 -7.92
N LEU A 141 14.06 7.32 -7.95
CA LEU A 141 12.64 7.45 -7.68
C LEU A 141 11.82 6.79 -8.79
N PRO A 142 10.80 5.99 -8.44
CA PRO A 142 9.86 5.49 -9.43
C PRO A 142 9.25 6.65 -10.23
N GLY A 143 9.07 6.47 -11.54
CA GLY A 143 8.58 7.54 -12.43
C GLY A 143 7.23 8.13 -12.01
N TRP A 144 6.35 7.33 -11.41
CA TRP A 144 5.06 7.80 -10.89
C TRP A 144 5.21 8.73 -9.68
N MET A 145 6.23 8.50 -8.84
CA MET A 145 6.51 9.34 -7.67
C MET A 145 7.09 10.68 -8.13
N ALA A 146 8.00 10.64 -9.11
CA ALA A 146 8.51 11.85 -9.76
C ALA A 146 7.40 12.66 -10.44
N GLY A 147 6.44 11.99 -11.09
CA GLY A 147 5.30 12.63 -11.75
C GLY A 147 4.37 13.41 -10.81
N LEU A 148 4.17 12.92 -9.58
CA LEU A 148 3.37 13.63 -8.57
C LEU A 148 4.02 14.93 -8.07
N HIS A 149 5.34 15.09 -8.27
CA HIS A 149 6.03 16.34 -7.97
C HIS A 149 5.88 17.40 -9.06
N THR A 150 5.57 17.00 -10.29
CA THR A 150 5.48 17.90 -11.45
C THR A 150 4.07 18.41 -11.75
N ASP A 151 3.01 17.77 -11.25
CA ASP A 151 1.61 18.14 -11.57
C ASP A 151 1.18 19.52 -11.00
N ASP A 152 1.82 20.01 -9.93
CA ASP A 152 1.55 21.35 -9.37
C ASP A 152 1.89 22.50 -10.34
N ALA A 153 2.77 22.27 -11.32
CA ALA A 153 3.15 23.31 -12.28
C ALA A 153 2.06 23.61 -13.32
N ARG A 154 1.06 22.73 -13.48
CA ARG A 154 -0.02 22.90 -14.46
C ARG A 154 -1.29 23.52 -13.87
N ASP A 155 -1.53 23.35 -12.58
CA ASP A 155 -2.69 23.94 -11.89
C ASP A 155 -2.43 25.34 -11.31
N ALA A 156 -1.17 25.80 -11.31
CA ALA A 156 -0.81 27.17 -10.93
C ALA A 156 -0.82 28.15 -12.13
N VAL A 157 -1.98 28.31 -12.78
CA VAL A 157 -2.23 29.50 -13.63
C VAL A 157 -2.81 30.59 -12.73
N PRO A 158 -2.11 31.72 -12.50
CA PRO A 158 -2.72 32.84 -11.80
C PRO A 158 -3.83 33.43 -12.69
N PRO A 159 -5.00 33.80 -12.13
CA PRO A 159 -5.97 34.59 -12.88
C PRO A 159 -5.30 35.92 -13.23
N THR A 160 -5.00 36.13 -14.51
CA THR A 160 -4.63 37.44 -15.03
C THR A 160 -5.86 38.34 -14.89
N GLY A 161 -5.90 39.09 -13.80
CA GLY A 161 -6.78 40.24 -13.67
C GLY A 161 -6.32 41.34 -14.61
N SER A 162 -7.23 41.81 -15.45
CA SER A 162 -7.30 43.21 -15.87
C SER A 162 -8.75 43.53 -16.23
N GLU A 163 -9.38 44.28 -15.32
CA GLU A 163 -10.45 45.25 -15.59
C GLU A 163 -10.12 46.07 -16.84
N GLY A 164 -11.03 46.53 -17.70
CA GLY A 164 -12.49 46.55 -17.77
C GLY A 164 -12.85 47.63 -18.80
N ASP A 165 -13.96 47.52 -19.53
CA ASP A 165 -14.74 48.68 -20.00
C ASP A 165 -16.09 48.28 -20.62
N GLY A 166 -17.13 49.03 -20.28
CA GLY A 166 -18.19 49.42 -21.22
C GLY A 166 -19.38 48.49 -21.52
N ASP A 167 -20.48 48.81 -20.85
CA ASP A 167 -21.76 49.17 -21.48
C ASP A 167 -22.96 48.18 -21.45
N ALA A 168 -24.11 48.82 -21.27
CA ALA A 168 -25.38 48.34 -20.78
C ALA A 168 -26.20 47.47 -21.75
N GLY A 169 -26.97 46.55 -21.19
CA GLY A 169 -27.95 45.78 -21.95
C GLY A 169 -28.92 45.02 -21.05
N SER A 170 -29.89 45.73 -20.49
CA SER A 170 -31.04 45.11 -19.82
C SER A 170 -31.77 44.14 -20.74
N ARG A 171 -32.00 42.90 -20.28
CA ARG A 171 -33.26 42.16 -20.48
C ARG A 171 -33.37 40.98 -19.52
N ARG A 172 -34.39 41.04 -18.66
CA ARG A 172 -34.90 39.91 -17.86
C ARG A 172 -35.55 38.88 -18.79
N LEU A 173 -35.45 37.58 -18.46
CA LEU A 173 -36.60 36.64 -18.40
C LEU A 173 -36.16 35.24 -17.91
N VAL A 174 -36.69 34.88 -16.71
CA VAL A 174 -37.35 33.61 -16.35
C VAL A 174 -36.54 32.30 -16.21
N GLY A 175 -36.63 31.69 -15.03
CA GLY A 175 -36.79 30.24 -14.87
C GLY A 175 -35.78 29.48 -14.01
N ARG A 176 -36.08 29.31 -12.71
CA ARG A 176 -35.60 28.18 -11.86
C ARG A 176 -36.49 26.94 -12.11
N PRO A 177 -36.22 25.72 -11.58
CA PRO A 177 -35.04 25.22 -10.81
C PRO A 177 -34.52 23.80 -11.22
N ALA A 178 -33.45 23.44 -10.50
CA ALA A 178 -32.83 22.14 -10.23
C ALA A 178 -33.68 20.85 -10.34
N LEU A 179 -33.01 19.77 -10.77
CA LEU A 179 -33.32 18.38 -10.45
C LEU A 179 -32.05 17.63 -10.06
N GLN A 180 -32.04 17.17 -8.80
CA GLN A 180 -31.17 16.11 -8.29
C GLN A 180 -31.74 14.76 -8.76
N LEU A 181 -30.86 13.81 -9.09
CA LEU A 181 -31.24 12.41 -9.28
C LEU A 181 -30.41 11.54 -8.32
N ARG A 182 -31.15 10.59 -7.74
CA ARG A 182 -30.77 9.67 -6.66
C ARG A 182 -29.79 8.59 -7.11
#